data_AF-A0A4Y8IL24-F1
#
_entry.id   AF-A0A4Y8IL24-F1
#
_cell.length_a   1.000
_cell.length_b   1.000
_cell.length_c   1.000
_cell.angle_alpha   90.00
_cell.angle_beta   90.00
_cell.angle_gamma   90.00
#
_symmetry.space_group_name_H-M   'P 1'
#
loop_
_entity.id
_entity.type
_entity.pdbx_description
1 polymer ?
#
loop_
_entity_poly.entity_id
_entity_poly.type
_entity_poly.pdbx_seq_one_letter_code
_entity_poly.pdbx_strand_id
1 'polypeptide(L)'
;MGVVMMFMILSSVTPYLFYRLNKKTLAGIQFVSLFGMWMYYINISFLGTDPGMFSLSWSAFYLSLILAWVAWIMFIIHLVKSNEKLLNI
;
A
#
# COMPACT_ATOMS: atom_id res chain seq x y z
N MET A 1 -8.60 -3.24 15.75
CA MET A 1 -8.28 -3.94 14.49
C MET A 1 -9.03 -3.41 13.25
N GLY A 2 -10.26 -2.87 13.36
CA GLY A 2 -11.01 -2.38 12.18
C GLY A 2 -10.32 -1.28 11.36
N VAL A 3 -9.65 -0.33 12.01
CA VAL A 3 -8.90 0.74 11.34
C VAL A 3 -7.73 0.18 10.51
N VAL A 4 -7.05 -0.84 11.02
CA VAL A 4 -5.95 -1.52 10.29
C VAL A 4 -6.47 -2.16 9.01
N MET A 5 -7.62 -2.84 9.08
CA MET A 5 -8.27 -3.46 7.92
C MET A 5 -8.59 -2.42 6.83
N MET A 6 -9.06 -1.22 7.20
CA MET A 6 -9.29 -0.13 6.25
C MET A 6 -8.01 0.28 5.51
N PHE A 7 -6.91 0.46 6.25
CA PHE A 7 -5.62 0.80 5.63
C PHE A 7 -5.04 -0.33 4.78
N MET A 8 -5.29 -1.59 5.13
CA MET A 8 -4.92 -2.73 4.31
C MET A 8 -5.70 -2.79 2.98
N ILE A 9 -6.99 -2.46 3.01
CA ILE A 9 -7.81 -2.37 1.80
C ILE A 9 -7.30 -1.24 0.90
N LEU A 10 -7.04 -0.06 1.48
CA LEU A 10 -6.40 1.06 0.78
C LEU A 10 -5.04 0.66 0.20
N SER A 11 -4.25 -0.11 0.96
CA SER A 11 -2.96 -0.64 0.53
C SER A 11 -3.11 -1.58 -0.68
N SER A 12 -4.18 -2.37 -0.73
CA SER A 12 -4.46 -3.33 -1.81
C SER A 12 -4.71 -2.65 -3.16
N VAL A 13 -5.16 -1.39 -3.16
CA VAL A 13 -5.38 -0.60 -4.39
C VAL A 13 -4.08 0.09 -4.86
N THR A 14 -3.08 0.19 -3.99
CA THR A 14 -1.81 0.88 -4.24
C THR A 14 -1.00 0.40 -5.45
N PRO A 15 -0.87 -0.91 -5.73
CA PRO A 15 -0.16 -1.37 -6.93
C PRO A 15 -0.73 -0.77 -8.21
N TYR A 16 -2.06 -0.63 -8.28
CA TYR A 16 -2.76 -0.01 -9.40
C TYR A 16 -2.46 1.49 -9.49
N LEU A 17 -2.42 2.20 -8.35
CA LEU A 17 -2.04 3.61 -8.30
C LEU A 17 -0.61 3.83 -8.83
N PHE A 18 0.35 3.02 -8.38
CA PHE A 18 1.72 3.10 -8.88
C PHE A 18 1.83 2.77 -10.37
N TYR A 19 1.04 1.81 -10.85
CA TYR A 19 0.97 1.48 -12.28
C TYR A 19 0.47 2.69 -13.09
N ARG A 20 -0.61 3.35 -12.66
CA ARG A 20 -1.16 4.55 -13.30
C ARG A 20 -0.18 5.71 -13.30
N LEU A 21 0.65 5.83 -12.26
CA LEU A 21 1.70 6.83 -12.15
C LEU A 21 2.99 6.47 -12.93
N ASN A 22 2.96 5.41 -13.73
CA ASN A 22 4.08 4.90 -14.53
C ASN A 22 5.30 4.47 -13.67
N LYS A 23 5.08 4.16 -12.38
CA LYS A 23 6.10 3.71 -11.41
C LYS A 23 6.06 2.18 -11.26
N LYS A 24 6.36 1.47 -12.35
CA LYS A 24 6.25 -0.01 -12.44
C LYS A 24 7.09 -0.76 -11.40
N THR A 25 8.26 -0.25 -11.04
CA THR A 25 9.12 -0.83 -10.01
C THR A 25 8.48 -0.76 -8.62
N LEU A 26 7.93 0.39 -8.25
CA LEU A 26 7.20 0.56 -6.98
C LEU A 26 5.91 -0.27 -6.95
N ALA A 27 5.23 -0.41 -8.08
CA ALA A 27 4.06 -1.30 -8.20
C ALA A 27 4.44 -2.76 -7.89
N GLY A 28 5.56 -3.25 -8.43
CA GLY A 28 6.07 -4.59 -8.16
C GLY A 28 6.44 -4.81 -6.69
N ILE A 29 7.21 -3.88 -6.11
CA ILE A 29 7.60 -3.95 -4.69
C ILE A 29 6.36 -3.92 -3.79
N GLN A 30 5.39 -3.05 -4.11
CA GLN A 30 4.15 -2.96 -3.34
C GLN A 30 3.32 -4.23 -3.42
N PHE A 31 3.25 -4.86 -4.60
CA PHE A 31 2.53 -6.12 -4.77
C PHE A 31 3.12 -7.23 -3.90
N VAL A 32 4.44 -7.39 -3.90
CA VAL A 32 5.14 -8.38 -3.05
C VAL A 32 4.92 -8.05 -1.56
N SER A 33 5.04 -6.79 -1.18
CA SER A 33 4.82 -6.34 0.21
C SER A 33 3.37 -6.57 0.65
N LEU A 34 2.42 -6.44 -0.28
CA LEU A 34 0.99 -6.68 -0.02
C LEU A 34 0.72 -8.12 0.41
N PHE A 35 1.33 -9.08 -0.29
CA PHE A 35 1.22 -10.49 0.07
C PHE A 35 1.74 -10.73 1.49
N GLY A 36 2.89 -10.16 1.84
CA GLY A 36 3.43 -10.24 3.20
C GLY A 36 2.52 -9.60 4.25
N MET A 37 1.93 -8.45 3.94
CA MET A 37 0.97 -7.74 4.80
C MET A 37 -0.29 -8.58 5.09
N TRP A 38 -0.88 -9.19 4.06
CA TRP A 38 -2.06 -10.05 4.23
C TRP A 38 -1.72 -11.33 4.98
N MET A 39 -0.57 -11.95 4.71
CA MET A 39 -0.10 -13.11 5.47
C MET A 39 0.12 -12.76 6.95
N TYR A 40 0.70 -11.59 7.25
CA TYR A 40 0.85 -11.10 8.63
C TYR A 40 -0.50 -10.96 9.34
N TYR A 41 -1.47 -10.31 8.67
CA TYR A 41 -2.81 -10.13 9.21
C TYR A 41 -3.54 -11.45 9.47
N ILE A 42 -3.41 -12.42 8.56
CA ILE A 42 -4.03 -13.74 8.71
C ILE A 42 -3.41 -14.49 9.90
N ASN A 43 -2.08 -14.46 10.04
CA ASN A 43 -1.40 -15.11 11.17
C ASN A 43 -1.88 -14.57 12.52
N ILE A 44 -1.94 -13.24 12.66
CA ILE A 44 -2.37 -12.61 13.91
C ILE A 44 -3.86 -12.84 14.17
N SER A 45 -4.69 -12.66 13.15
CA SER A 45 -6.15 -12.61 13.34
C SER A 45 -6.80 -14.00 13.40
N PHE A 46 -6.26 -14.99 12.67
CA PHE A 46 -6.86 -16.32 12.58
C PHE A 46 -6.06 -17.42 13.27
N LEU A 47 -4.72 -17.33 13.26
CA LEU A 47 -3.86 -18.36 13.87
C LEU A 47 -3.40 -18.00 15.28
N GLY A 48 -3.60 -16.75 15.72
CA GLY A 48 -3.13 -16.27 17.02
C GLY A 48 -1.60 -16.30 17.15
N THR A 49 -0.88 -16.47 16.04
CA THR A 49 0.57 -16.49 15.98
C THR A 49 1.05 -15.07 15.79
N ASP A 50 1.68 -14.49 16.81
CA ASP A 50 2.29 -13.17 16.70
C ASP A 50 3.66 -13.31 16.02
N PRO A 51 3.81 -12.89 14.75
CA PRO A 51 5.08 -12.98 14.06
C PRO A 51 6.04 -12.05 14.78
N GLY A 52 7.14 -12.60 15.30
CA GLY A 52 8.09 -11.86 16.12
C GLY A 52 8.50 -10.51 15.53
N MET A 53 8.80 -9.56 16.42
CA MET A 53 9.25 -8.21 16.04
C MET A 53 10.42 -8.30 15.06
N PHE A 54 10.37 -7.54 13.95
CA PHE A 54 11.32 -7.60 12.82
C PHE A 54 11.29 -8.86 11.94
N SER A 55 10.27 -9.72 12.07
CA SER A 55 10.04 -10.80 11.11
C SER A 55 9.76 -10.26 9.70
N LEU A 56 9.95 -11.11 8.69
CA LEU A 56 9.76 -10.74 7.29
C LEU A 56 8.31 -10.33 6.98
N SER A 57 7.34 -10.93 7.67
CA SER A 57 5.93 -10.56 7.58
C SER A 57 5.62 -9.24 8.30
N TRP A 58 6.26 -8.98 9.45
CA TRP A 58 6.17 -7.70 10.16
C TRP A 58 6.71 -6.55 9.29
N SER A 59 7.91 -6.71 8.71
CA SER A 59 8.50 -5.67 7.87
C SER A 59 7.69 -5.44 6.59
N ALA A 60 7.21 -6.51 5.93
CA ALA A 60 6.35 -6.40 4.77
C ALA A 60 5.03 -5.67 5.08
N PHE A 61 4.45 -5.90 6.27
CA PHE A 61 3.24 -5.24 6.71
C PHE A 61 3.42 -3.72 6.82
N TYR A 62 4.43 -3.25 7.57
CA TYR A 62 4.66 -1.80 7.73
C TYR A 62 5.17 -1.15 6.44
N LEU A 63 6.02 -1.83 5.67
CA LEU A 63 6.51 -1.34 4.38
C LEU A 63 5.36 -1.13 3.40
N SER A 64 4.42 -2.09 3.34
CA SER A 64 3.23 -1.98 2.48
C SER A 64 2.36 -0.78 2.85
N LEU A 65 2.20 -0.49 4.15
CA LEU A 65 1.45 0.67 4.62
C LEU A 65 2.15 2.00 4.27
N ILE A 66 3.46 2.07 4.44
CA ILE A 66 4.24 3.28 4.09
C ILE A 66 4.16 3.55 2.58
N LEU A 67 4.37 2.52 1.77
CA LEU A 67 4.26 2.61 0.32
C LEU A 67 2.83 2.97 -0.12
N ALA A 68 1.81 2.44 0.54
CA ALA A 68 0.43 2.84 0.33
C ALA A 68 0.25 4.34 0.53
N TRP A 69 0.75 4.86 1.64
CA TRP A 69 0.65 6.28 1.97
C TRP A 69 1.33 7.17 0.92
N VAL A 70 2.56 6.79 0.52
CA VAL A 70 3.31 7.51 -0.51
C VAL A 70 2.59 7.49 -1.87
N ALA A 71 1.99 6.36 -2.26
CA ALA A 71 1.28 6.29 -3.53
C ALA A 71 0.02 7.16 -3.54
N TRP A 72 -0.74 7.17 -2.44
CA TRP A 72 -1.93 8.00 -2.33
C TRP A 72 -1.58 9.49 -2.42
N ILE A 73 -0.50 9.93 -1.75
CA ILE A 73 -0.01 11.31 -1.86
C ILE A 73 0.39 11.64 -3.30
N MET A 74 1.21 10.81 -3.93
CA MET A 74 1.63 11.03 -5.32
C MET A 74 0.44 11.04 -6.28
N PHE A 75 -0.55 10.19 -6.05
CA PHE A 75 -1.77 10.14 -6.85
C PHE A 75 -2.59 11.42 -6.73
N ILE A 76 -2.78 11.94 -5.51
CA ILE A 76 -3.50 13.20 -5.27
C ILE A 76 -2.78 14.36 -5.97
N ILE A 77 -1.46 14.47 -5.81
CA ILE A 77 -0.66 15.51 -6.48
C ILE A 77 -0.81 15.41 -8.01
N HIS A 78 -0.75 14.20 -8.56
CA HIS A 78 -0.92 13.98 -10.00
C HIS A 78 -2.32 14.38 -10.48
N LEU A 79 -3.37 14.07 -9.70
CA LEU A 79 -4.75 14.39 -10.02
C LEU A 79 -4.99 15.91 -10.00
N VAL A 80 -4.50 16.61 -8.97
CA VAL A 80 -4.60 18.07 -8.86
C VAL A 80 -3.88 18.75 -10.05
N LYS A 81 -2.63 18.34 -10.31
CA LYS A 81 -1.85 18.89 -11.42
C LYS A 81 -2.48 18.62 -12.79
N SER A 82 -3.11 17.46 -12.98
CA SER A 82 -3.79 17.13 -14.23
C SER A 82 -5.05 17.99 -14.43
N ASN A 83 -5.77 18.32 -13.36
CA ASN A 83 -6.96 19.18 -13.43
C ASN A 83 -6.60 20.64 -13.72
N GLU A 84 -5.53 21.17 -13.11
CA GLU A 84 -5.03 22.52 -13.41
C GLU A 84 -4.61 22.69 -14.87
N LYS A 85 -4.03 21.63 -15.46
CA LYS A 85 -3.64 21.64 -16.87
C LYS A 85 -4.83 21.61 -17.83
N LEU A 86 -5.97 21.07 -17.39
CA LEU A 86 -7.21 21.00 -18.16
C LEU A 86 -8.02 22.31 -18.12
N LEU A 87 -7.88 23.11 -17.05
CA LEU A 87 -8.56 24.39 -16.87
C LEU A 87 -7.80 25.59 -17.47
N ASN A 88 -6.51 25.45 -17.76
CA ASN A 88 -5.66 26.49 -18.36
C ASN A 88 -5.46 26.35 -19.89
N ILE A 89 -6.32 25.57 -20.55
CA ILE A 89 -6.43 25.44 -22.01
C ILE A 89 -7.80 25.98 -22.41
#